data_AF-A0A0J7IRK9-F1
#
_entry.id   AF-A0A0J7IRK9-F1
#
_cell.length_a   1.000
_cell.length_b   1.000
_cell.length_c   1.000
_cell.angle_alpha   90.00
_cell.angle_beta   90.00
_cell.angle_gamma   90.00
#
_symmetry.space_group_name_H-M   'P 1'
#
loop_
_entity.id
_entity.type
_entity.pdbx_description
1 polymer ?
#
loop_
_entity_poly.entity_id
_entity_poly.type
_entity_poly.pdbx_seq_one_letter_code
_entity_poly.pdbx_strand_id
1 'polypeptide(L)'
;MSYYPLTSIPDYYGIDALLTEEHKLIRQSIRDWVESFVMPKIDQAAQNHTDIPNLMRELGKVGALGPYIPVEYGGSGLDQISYGLIMQELERGDSAVRSAASVQSSLVMFPINEFGSEEQKRKYLPKLASGEMIGSFGLTEPNHGSDPGSMETYFKDMGDHYLLNGAKMWITNSPLCDIAVVWAKNEEGKVQGLIVERGMEGFTTPETHNKWSLRASKTGELVFNDVKVPKENLLPGVTGLKGPLSCLNSARYGISWGVIGAAIDCYCTAVQYSKERKQFGKPIGSYQLQQKKLAEFLTEITKAQLLCLQLGTLKNNHKATPAQISMAKRNNVKIAIDIARESRQILGGMGIMGEFPMMRHAANLESVITYEGTHDIHLLITGLDITGINAF
;
A
#
# COMPACT_ATOMS: atom_id res chain seq x y z
N MET A 1 -7.80 15.91 32.41
CA MET A 1 -7.25 16.35 31.11
C MET A 1 -7.45 15.23 30.11
N SER A 2 -7.87 15.52 28.87
CA SER A 2 -7.84 14.52 27.79
C SER A 2 -6.37 14.11 27.62
N TYR A 3 -6.04 12.84 27.83
CA TYR A 3 -4.66 12.34 27.72
C TYR A 3 -4.07 12.47 26.30
N TYR A 4 -4.88 12.83 25.31
CA TYR A 4 -4.48 12.99 23.92
C TYR A 4 -5.03 14.29 23.33
N PRO A 5 -4.21 15.11 22.69
CA PRO A 5 -4.70 16.06 21.71
C PRO A 5 -5.33 15.30 20.54
N LEU A 6 -6.47 15.77 20.05
CA LEU A 6 -7.28 15.07 19.04
C LEU A 6 -6.63 15.07 17.63
N THR A 7 -5.47 15.72 17.52
CA THR A 7 -4.63 15.84 16.33
C THR A 7 -3.36 14.98 16.39
N SER A 8 -3.14 14.21 17.46
CA SER A 8 -1.98 13.31 17.58
C SER A 8 -2.36 11.84 17.36
N ILE A 9 -1.42 11.04 16.85
CA ILE A 9 -1.50 9.58 16.91
C ILE A 9 -1.81 9.16 18.36
N PRO A 10 -2.80 8.28 18.60
CA PRO A 10 -2.99 7.69 19.92
C PRO A 10 -1.74 6.89 20.29
N ASP A 11 -1.10 7.30 21.38
CA ASP A 11 0.02 6.58 21.98
C ASP A 11 -0.37 6.08 23.37
N TYR A 12 -1.10 4.96 23.42
CA TYR A 12 -1.61 4.41 24.68
C TYR A 12 -0.55 3.66 25.47
N TYR A 13 0.45 3.11 24.79
CA TYR A 13 1.48 2.26 25.39
C TYR A 13 2.88 2.91 25.40
N GLY A 14 2.99 4.20 25.10
CA GLY A 14 4.28 4.89 25.06
C GLY A 14 5.19 4.39 23.93
N ILE A 15 4.61 3.99 22.79
CA ILE A 15 5.28 3.49 21.59
C ILE A 15 6.30 4.51 21.07
N ASP A 16 6.05 5.81 21.25
CA ASP A 16 7.01 6.85 20.88
C ASP A 16 8.34 6.71 21.64
N ALA A 17 8.33 6.17 22.87
CA ALA A 17 9.56 5.91 23.62
C ALA A 17 10.40 4.77 23.03
N LEU A 18 9.83 3.96 22.14
CA LEU A 18 10.50 2.86 21.44
C LEU A 18 11.04 3.28 20.05
N LEU A 19 10.70 4.50 19.60
CA LEU A 19 11.15 5.07 18.34
C LEU A 19 12.38 5.96 18.55
N THR A 20 13.28 5.99 17.56
CA THR A 20 14.38 6.95 17.55
C THR A 20 13.88 8.37 17.27
N GLU A 21 14.71 9.38 17.53
CA GLU A 21 14.36 10.77 17.18
C GLU A 21 14.21 10.96 15.67
N GLU A 22 14.99 10.24 14.86
CA GLU A 22 14.85 10.23 13.40
C GLU A 22 13.49 9.65 12.97
N HIS A 23 13.06 8.53 13.55
CA HIS A 23 11.74 7.94 13.29
C HIS A 23 10.61 8.93 13.57
N LYS A 24 10.69 9.63 14.71
CA LYS A 24 9.68 10.64 15.10
C LYS A 24 9.67 11.83 14.15
N LEU A 25 10.85 12.32 13.77
CA LEU A 25 10.99 13.43 12.83
C LEU A 25 10.39 13.09 11.47
N ILE A 26 10.75 11.93 10.90
CA ILE A 26 10.22 11.44 9.62
C ILE A 26 8.70 11.37 9.67
N ARG A 27 8.15 10.72 10.71
CA ARG A 27 6.70 10.61 10.90
C ARG A 27 6.03 11.98 10.96
N GLN A 28 6.59 12.92 11.72
CA GLN A 28 6.03 14.26 11.84
C GLN A 28 6.09 15.02 10.51
N SER A 29 7.20 14.96 9.78
CA SER A 29 7.33 15.61 8.47
C SER A 29 6.31 15.09 7.46
N ILE A 30 6.08 13.78 7.40
CA ILE A 30 5.05 13.21 6.51
C ILE A 30 3.66 13.60 6.99
N ARG A 31 3.41 13.63 8.31
CA ARG A 31 2.12 14.09 8.86
C ARG A 31 1.80 15.51 8.40
N ASP A 32 2.74 16.43 8.55
CA ASP A 32 2.57 17.83 8.19
C ASP A 32 2.34 18.00 6.68
N TRP A 33 3.02 17.19 5.86
CA TRP A 33 2.76 17.15 4.42
C TRP A 33 1.37 16.60 4.09
N VAL A 34 0.92 15.52 4.76
CA VAL A 34 -0.43 14.97 4.56
C VAL A 34 -1.50 16.02 4.90
N GLU A 35 -1.36 16.72 6.03
CA GLU A 35 -2.29 17.79 6.43
C GLU A 35 -2.34 18.95 5.44
N SER A 36 -1.18 19.40 4.95
CA SER A 36 -1.09 20.57 4.08
C SER A 36 -1.38 20.27 2.60
N PHE A 37 -1.07 19.05 2.13
CA PHE A 37 -1.16 18.69 0.73
C PHE A 37 -2.33 17.76 0.41
N VAL A 38 -2.53 16.70 1.19
CA VAL A 38 -3.49 15.63 0.88
C VAL A 38 -4.89 15.97 1.39
N MET A 39 -5.02 16.29 2.68
CA MET A 39 -6.32 16.50 3.33
C MET A 39 -7.20 17.54 2.63
N PRO A 40 -6.67 18.68 2.12
CA PRO A 40 -7.50 19.67 1.44
C PRO A 40 -8.08 19.22 0.08
N LYS A 41 -7.62 18.10 -0.47
CA LYS A 41 -7.94 17.64 -1.83
C LYS A 41 -8.67 16.31 -1.87
N ILE A 42 -8.44 15.46 -0.87
CA ILE A 42 -8.78 14.04 -0.96
C ILE A 42 -10.27 13.76 -1.08
N ASP A 43 -11.12 14.46 -0.33
CA ASP A 43 -12.56 14.19 -0.35
C ASP A 43 -13.17 14.51 -1.72
N GLN A 44 -12.75 15.63 -2.33
CA GLN A 44 -13.16 16.00 -3.69
C GLN A 44 -12.65 15.00 -4.74
N ALA A 45 -11.39 14.58 -4.60
CA ALA A 45 -10.77 13.61 -5.50
C ALA A 45 -11.50 12.25 -5.44
N ALA A 46 -11.78 11.77 -4.23
CA ALA A 46 -12.53 10.55 -4.01
C ALA A 46 -13.97 10.65 -4.54
N GLN A 47 -14.66 11.77 -4.29
CA GLN A 47 -16.03 11.97 -4.79
C GLN A 47 -16.10 11.95 -6.32
N ASN A 48 -15.14 12.60 -6.99
CA ASN A 48 -15.10 12.76 -8.44
C ASN A 48 -14.41 11.62 -9.20
N HIS A 49 -13.86 10.62 -8.51
CA HIS A 49 -13.01 9.58 -9.12
C HIS A 49 -11.78 10.15 -9.87
N THR A 50 -11.12 11.16 -9.29
CA THR A 50 -9.91 11.75 -9.85
C THR A 50 -8.72 11.50 -8.94
N ASP A 51 -7.51 11.45 -9.50
CA ASP A 51 -6.27 11.44 -8.73
C ASP A 51 -5.94 12.82 -8.17
N ILE A 52 -4.99 12.86 -7.23
CA ILE A 52 -4.43 14.13 -6.73
C ILE A 52 -3.36 14.60 -7.74
N PRO A 53 -3.49 15.79 -8.32
CA PRO A 53 -2.51 16.29 -9.28
C PRO A 53 -1.09 16.32 -8.73
N ASN A 54 -0.12 15.92 -9.54
CA ASN A 54 1.31 15.88 -9.21
C ASN A 54 1.69 15.01 -8.00
N LEU A 55 0.81 14.11 -7.55
CA LEU A 55 1.03 13.31 -6.33
C LEU A 55 2.39 12.61 -6.31
N MET A 56 2.79 11.96 -7.40
CA MET A 56 4.05 11.20 -7.45
C MET A 56 5.28 12.09 -7.29
N ARG A 57 5.29 13.28 -7.91
CA ARG A 57 6.38 14.26 -7.75
C ARG A 57 6.46 14.78 -6.32
N GLU A 58 5.32 15.04 -5.70
CA GLU A 58 5.27 15.51 -4.31
C GLU A 58 5.71 14.42 -3.32
N LEU A 59 5.30 13.16 -3.55
CA LEU A 59 5.79 12.02 -2.77
C LEU A 59 7.32 11.86 -2.89
N GLY A 60 7.89 12.07 -4.08
CA GLY A 60 9.33 12.06 -4.28
C GLY A 60 10.04 13.19 -3.51
N LYS A 61 9.50 14.42 -3.53
CA LYS A 61 10.06 15.57 -2.79
C LYS A 61 10.13 15.35 -1.28
N VAL A 62 9.15 14.65 -0.70
CA VAL A 62 9.13 14.35 0.74
C VAL A 62 9.82 13.04 1.11
N GLY A 63 10.47 12.36 0.15
CA GLY A 63 11.21 11.12 0.41
C GLY A 63 10.31 9.91 0.69
N ALA A 64 9.06 9.93 0.25
CA ALA A 64 8.10 8.84 0.48
C ALA A 64 8.17 7.72 -0.56
N LEU A 65 8.98 7.87 -1.62
CA LEU A 65 9.16 6.88 -2.69
C LEU A 65 10.48 6.13 -2.54
N GLY A 66 10.40 4.83 -2.31
CA GLY A 66 11.55 3.96 -2.08
C GLY A 66 12.45 4.43 -0.94
N PRO A 67 11.92 4.72 0.27
CA PRO A 67 12.73 5.31 1.35
C PRO A 67 13.91 4.43 1.75
N TYR A 68 13.79 3.11 1.62
CA TYR A 68 14.86 2.13 1.91
C TYR A 68 15.79 1.84 0.73
N ILE A 69 15.56 2.46 -0.44
CA ILE A 69 16.47 2.31 -1.59
C ILE A 69 17.77 3.05 -1.27
N PRO A 70 18.94 2.46 -1.58
CA PRO A 70 20.23 3.08 -1.28
C PRO A 70 20.38 4.49 -1.88
N VAL A 71 21.09 5.35 -1.15
CA VAL A 71 21.33 6.75 -1.53
C VAL A 71 22.04 6.88 -2.88
N GLU A 72 22.94 5.94 -3.21
CA GLU A 72 23.64 5.91 -4.50
C GLU A 72 22.74 5.73 -5.72
N TYR A 73 21.51 5.24 -5.52
CA TYR A 73 20.48 5.10 -6.55
C TYR A 73 19.35 6.14 -6.42
N GLY A 74 19.55 7.18 -5.60
CA GLY A 74 18.63 8.30 -5.42
C GLY A 74 17.53 8.10 -4.36
N GLY A 75 17.57 7.00 -3.61
CA GLY A 75 16.70 6.79 -2.44
C GLY A 75 17.24 7.48 -1.18
N SER A 76 16.58 7.24 -0.03
CA SER A 76 16.96 7.84 1.25
C SER A 76 17.77 6.90 2.17
N GLY A 77 17.87 5.60 1.85
CA GLY A 77 18.57 4.62 2.68
C GLY A 77 17.98 4.41 4.08
N LEU A 78 16.71 4.76 4.28
CA LEU A 78 16.02 4.67 5.56
C LEU A 78 15.70 3.22 5.95
N ASP A 79 15.49 3.01 7.24
CA ASP A 79 15.13 1.70 7.77
C ASP A 79 13.65 1.34 7.52
N GLN A 80 13.30 0.09 7.82
CA GLN A 80 11.96 -0.42 7.58
C GLN A 80 10.91 0.15 8.55
N ILE A 81 11.31 0.56 9.76
CA ILE A 81 10.40 1.24 10.68
C ILE A 81 10.02 2.60 10.11
N SER A 82 10.99 3.37 9.59
CA SER A 82 10.75 4.63 8.88
C SER A 82 9.80 4.43 7.69
N TYR A 83 10.02 3.41 6.86
CA TYR A 83 9.09 3.07 5.77
C TYR A 83 7.66 2.80 6.30
N GLY A 84 7.52 2.04 7.38
CA GLY A 84 6.24 1.77 8.02
C GLY A 84 5.54 3.05 8.50
N LEU A 85 6.26 3.93 9.20
CA LEU A 85 5.73 5.20 9.70
C LEU A 85 5.30 6.15 8.57
N ILE A 86 6.06 6.22 7.48
CA ILE A 86 5.68 6.96 6.27
C ILE A 86 4.35 6.39 5.74
N MET A 87 4.25 5.07 5.54
CA MET A 87 3.01 4.45 5.04
C MET A 87 1.82 4.70 5.96
N GLN A 88 2.01 4.66 7.29
CA GLN A 88 0.97 4.97 8.27
C GLN A 88 0.42 6.38 8.09
N GLU A 89 1.29 7.39 7.98
CA GLU A 89 0.84 8.77 7.80
C GLU A 89 0.19 8.98 6.42
N LEU A 90 0.72 8.39 5.35
CA LEU A 90 0.11 8.50 4.02
C LEU A 90 -1.32 7.95 3.99
N GLU A 91 -1.57 6.80 4.63
CA GLU A 91 -2.90 6.19 4.65
C GLU A 91 -3.84 6.83 5.69
N ARG A 92 -3.31 7.56 6.68
CA ARG A 92 -4.11 8.50 7.49
C ARG A 92 -4.77 9.55 6.59
N GLY A 93 -4.08 10.01 5.55
CA GLY A 93 -4.67 10.82 4.49
C GLY A 93 -5.65 10.00 3.65
N ASP A 94 -5.14 9.00 2.93
CA ASP A 94 -5.96 8.07 2.15
C ASP A 94 -5.20 6.82 1.70
N SER A 95 -5.90 5.68 1.66
CA SER A 95 -5.38 4.44 1.09
C SER A 95 -4.92 4.59 -0.37
N ALA A 96 -5.50 5.49 -1.17
CA ALA A 96 -5.05 5.76 -2.54
C ALA A 96 -3.64 6.35 -2.59
N VAL A 97 -3.33 7.28 -1.68
CA VAL A 97 -2.01 7.92 -1.58
C VAL A 97 -0.96 6.91 -1.16
N ARG A 98 -1.24 6.13 -0.12
CA ARG A 98 -0.36 5.03 0.31
C ARG A 98 -0.23 3.95 -0.77
N SER A 99 -1.27 3.68 -1.56
CA SER A 99 -1.21 2.71 -2.68
C SER A 99 -0.25 3.14 -3.76
N ALA A 100 -0.31 4.41 -4.16
CA ALA A 100 0.61 4.96 -5.15
C ALA A 100 2.08 4.85 -4.69
N ALA A 101 2.36 5.22 -3.42
CA ALA A 101 3.69 5.11 -2.83
C ALA A 101 4.16 3.65 -2.65
N SER A 102 3.27 2.75 -2.24
CA SER A 102 3.58 1.32 -2.05
C SER A 102 3.90 0.62 -3.36
N VAL A 103 3.13 0.88 -4.43
CA VAL A 103 3.42 0.33 -5.77
C VAL A 103 4.78 0.81 -6.25
N GLN A 104 5.03 2.12 -6.20
CA GLN A 104 6.30 2.69 -6.62
C GLN A 104 7.48 2.09 -5.82
N SER A 105 7.38 2.05 -4.49
CA SER A 105 8.48 1.65 -3.61
C SER A 105 8.71 0.14 -3.61
N SER A 106 7.66 -0.64 -3.36
CA SER A 106 7.74 -2.06 -3.01
C SER A 106 7.49 -2.99 -4.19
N LEU A 107 6.82 -2.50 -5.23
CA LEU A 107 6.47 -3.30 -6.39
C LEU A 107 7.23 -2.88 -7.65
N VAL A 108 7.84 -1.70 -7.69
CA VAL A 108 8.63 -1.24 -8.84
C VAL A 108 10.10 -1.05 -8.46
N MET A 109 10.39 -0.15 -7.52
CA MET A 109 11.76 0.16 -7.13
C MET A 109 12.43 -1.04 -6.44
N PHE A 110 11.73 -1.75 -5.56
CA PHE A 110 12.24 -2.95 -4.89
C PHE A 110 12.72 -4.04 -5.86
N PRO A 111 11.91 -4.55 -6.83
CA PRO A 111 12.41 -5.56 -7.75
C PRO A 111 13.53 -5.08 -8.66
N ILE A 112 13.55 -3.80 -9.07
CA ILE A 112 14.67 -3.25 -9.85
C ILE A 112 15.95 -3.22 -8.99
N ASN A 113 15.84 -2.82 -7.72
CA ASN A 113 16.98 -2.77 -6.80
C ASN A 113 17.52 -4.16 -6.43
N GLU A 114 16.63 -5.12 -6.20
CA GLU A 114 17.00 -6.47 -5.74
C GLU A 114 17.41 -7.38 -6.89
N PHE A 115 16.73 -7.30 -8.02
CA PHE A 115 16.86 -8.27 -9.11
C PHE A 115 17.36 -7.66 -10.42
N GLY A 116 17.43 -6.33 -10.51
CA GLY A 116 17.88 -5.65 -11.71
C GLY A 116 19.40 -5.65 -11.87
N SER A 117 19.86 -5.46 -13.10
CA SER A 117 21.27 -5.18 -13.40
C SER A 117 21.67 -3.80 -12.89
N GLU A 118 22.98 -3.53 -12.79
CA GLU A 118 23.46 -2.20 -12.40
C GLU A 118 23.02 -1.11 -13.38
N GLU A 119 22.96 -1.41 -14.67
CA GLU A 119 22.46 -0.51 -15.71
C GLU A 119 20.98 -0.18 -15.48
N GLN A 120 20.15 -1.17 -15.16
CA GLN A 120 18.73 -0.96 -14.85
C GLN A 120 18.55 -0.10 -13.59
N LYS A 121 19.29 -0.39 -12.52
CA LYS A 121 19.24 0.40 -11.27
C LYS A 121 19.58 1.87 -11.53
N ARG A 122 20.69 2.13 -12.22
CA ARG A 122 21.15 3.50 -12.55
C ARG A 122 20.21 4.21 -13.51
N LYS A 123 19.58 3.49 -14.45
CA LYS A 123 18.62 4.06 -15.42
C LYS A 123 17.31 4.48 -14.74
N TYR A 124 16.73 3.63 -13.89
CA TYR A 124 15.34 3.80 -13.43
C TYR A 124 15.23 4.36 -12.00
N LEU A 125 16.01 3.87 -11.04
CA LEU A 125 15.77 4.17 -9.62
C LEU A 125 15.82 5.66 -9.27
N PRO A 126 16.76 6.49 -9.79
CA PRO A 126 16.76 7.92 -9.48
C PRO A 126 15.51 8.65 -9.95
N LYS A 127 14.98 8.27 -11.13
CA LYS A 127 13.77 8.87 -11.70
C LYS A 127 12.50 8.39 -10.99
N LEU A 128 12.48 7.14 -10.56
CA LEU A 128 11.39 6.60 -9.76
C LEU A 128 11.35 7.21 -8.35
N ALA A 129 12.51 7.43 -7.73
CA ALA A 129 12.64 8.03 -6.40
C ALA A 129 12.19 9.50 -6.38
N SER A 130 12.52 10.27 -7.42
CA SER A 130 12.10 11.67 -7.55
C SER A 130 10.63 11.83 -7.99
N GLY A 131 9.94 10.73 -8.34
CA GLY A 131 8.60 10.75 -8.92
C GLY A 131 8.56 11.29 -10.35
N GLU A 132 9.72 11.41 -11.02
CA GLU A 132 9.80 11.73 -12.44
C GLU A 132 9.21 10.67 -13.33
N MET A 133 9.48 9.43 -12.96
CA MET A 133 8.96 8.26 -13.62
C MET A 133 7.96 7.58 -12.69
N ILE A 134 6.83 7.15 -13.24
CA ILE A 134 5.79 6.42 -12.51
C ILE A 134 5.84 4.97 -12.94
N GLY A 135 5.94 4.07 -11.98
CA GLY A 135 5.91 2.64 -12.20
C GLY A 135 4.55 2.00 -11.91
N SER A 136 4.29 0.88 -12.56
CA SER A 136 3.22 -0.05 -12.23
C SER A 136 3.74 -1.50 -12.15
N PHE A 137 2.96 -2.39 -11.53
CA PHE A 137 3.36 -3.79 -11.30
C PHE A 137 2.32 -4.75 -11.86
N GLY A 138 2.69 -5.49 -12.91
CA GLY A 138 1.82 -6.42 -13.62
C GLY A 138 1.99 -7.85 -13.15
N LEU A 139 1.14 -8.31 -12.24
CA LEU A 139 1.10 -9.71 -11.79
C LEU A 139 -0.27 -10.33 -12.04
N THR A 140 -1.30 -9.76 -11.40
CA THR A 140 -2.70 -10.21 -11.46
C THR A 140 -3.24 -10.19 -12.88
N GLU A 141 -3.98 -11.24 -13.23
CA GLU A 141 -4.65 -11.41 -14.52
C GLU A 141 -6.15 -11.60 -14.32
N PRO A 142 -6.99 -11.43 -15.37
CA PRO A 142 -8.43 -11.62 -15.26
C PRO A 142 -8.84 -12.96 -14.62
N ASN A 143 -8.11 -14.04 -14.93
CA ASN A 143 -8.38 -15.38 -14.42
C ASN A 143 -7.51 -15.77 -13.21
N HIS A 144 -6.46 -15.01 -12.89
CA HIS A 144 -5.41 -15.41 -11.94
C HIS A 144 -5.06 -14.27 -10.97
N GLY A 145 -5.68 -14.30 -9.79
CA GLY A 145 -5.39 -13.38 -8.68
C GLY A 145 -4.68 -14.08 -7.51
N SER A 146 -5.41 -14.94 -6.81
CA SER A 146 -4.89 -15.68 -5.65
C SER A 146 -3.90 -16.78 -6.03
N ASP A 147 -3.97 -17.30 -7.26
CA ASP A 147 -3.01 -18.24 -7.85
C ASP A 147 -2.18 -17.56 -8.96
N PRO A 148 -1.14 -16.79 -8.63
CA PRO A 148 -0.27 -16.18 -9.63
C PRO A 148 0.59 -17.21 -10.38
N GLY A 149 0.69 -18.47 -9.93
CA GLY A 149 1.47 -19.51 -10.61
C GLY A 149 0.82 -19.95 -11.93
N SER A 150 -0.49 -19.85 -12.01
CA SER A 150 -1.27 -20.23 -13.19
C SER A 150 -1.37 -19.15 -14.27
N MET A 151 -0.65 -18.03 -14.12
CA MET A 151 -0.66 -16.92 -15.08
C MET A 151 -0.47 -17.36 -16.54
N GLU A 152 -1.15 -16.67 -17.45
CA GLU A 152 -1.22 -16.93 -18.90
C GLU A 152 -0.30 -15.98 -19.69
N THR A 153 0.03 -14.80 -19.15
CA THR A 153 0.98 -13.88 -19.81
C THR A 153 2.32 -14.58 -20.02
N TYR A 154 2.82 -14.56 -21.25
CA TYR A 154 4.03 -15.27 -21.65
C TYR A 154 4.93 -14.40 -22.53
N PHE A 155 6.21 -14.75 -22.58
CA PHE A 155 7.14 -14.16 -23.54
C PHE A 155 8.04 -15.23 -24.19
N LYS A 156 8.47 -14.95 -25.42
CA LYS A 156 9.37 -15.81 -26.20
C LYS A 156 10.66 -15.10 -26.56
N ASP A 157 11.76 -15.84 -26.64
CA ASP A 157 13.04 -15.32 -27.11
C ASP A 157 13.07 -15.24 -28.65
N MET A 158 13.22 -14.05 -29.20
CA MET A 158 13.32 -13.81 -30.65
C MET A 158 14.76 -13.54 -31.12
N GLY A 159 15.76 -13.74 -30.24
CA GLY A 159 17.16 -13.43 -30.49
C GLY A 159 17.54 -12.03 -30.03
N ASP A 160 17.09 -11.00 -30.75
CA ASP A 160 17.40 -9.58 -30.46
C ASP A 160 16.43 -8.93 -29.45
N HIS A 161 15.26 -9.53 -29.22
CA HIS A 161 14.26 -9.06 -28.26
C HIS A 161 13.45 -10.24 -27.66
N TYR A 162 12.62 -9.94 -26.67
CA TYR A 162 11.55 -10.82 -26.21
C TYR A 162 10.22 -10.37 -26.79
N LEU A 163 9.38 -11.32 -27.23
CA LEU A 163 8.02 -11.05 -27.69
C LEU A 163 7.03 -11.37 -26.58
N LEU A 164 6.40 -10.34 -25.98
CA LEU A 164 5.50 -10.43 -24.83
C LEU A 164 4.03 -10.36 -25.26
N ASN A 165 3.22 -11.29 -24.74
CA ASN A 165 1.78 -11.36 -24.99
C ASN A 165 1.01 -11.68 -23.70
N GLY A 166 -0.17 -11.07 -23.55
CA GLY A 166 -1.08 -11.33 -22.43
C GLY A 166 -1.76 -10.06 -21.93
N ALA A 167 -2.40 -10.17 -20.76
CA ALA A 167 -3.08 -9.05 -20.12
C ALA A 167 -2.98 -9.13 -18.59
N LYS A 168 -2.80 -7.98 -17.96
CA LYS A 168 -2.85 -7.81 -16.50
C LYS A 168 -4.03 -6.93 -16.13
N MET A 169 -4.66 -7.23 -15.00
CA MET A 169 -5.88 -6.56 -14.54
C MET A 169 -5.72 -6.05 -13.11
N TRP A 170 -6.42 -4.97 -12.78
CA TRP A 170 -6.40 -4.31 -11.46
C TRP A 170 -5.05 -3.67 -11.11
N ILE A 171 -4.38 -3.11 -12.12
CA ILE A 171 -3.02 -2.59 -11.99
C ILE A 171 -3.06 -1.12 -11.60
N THR A 172 -2.76 -0.86 -10.33
CA THR A 172 -2.55 0.50 -9.80
C THR A 172 -1.45 1.22 -10.59
N ASN A 173 -1.67 2.52 -10.85
CA ASN A 173 -0.83 3.41 -11.65
C ASN A 173 -0.75 3.10 -13.15
N SER A 174 -1.28 1.98 -13.66
CA SER A 174 -1.14 1.63 -15.09
C SER A 174 -1.58 2.74 -16.07
N PRO A 175 -2.67 3.51 -15.84
CA PRO A 175 -3.04 4.57 -16.78
C PRO A 175 -2.05 5.75 -16.80
N LEU A 176 -1.23 5.89 -15.74
CA LEU A 176 -0.28 6.97 -15.53
C LEU A 176 1.18 6.55 -15.71
N CYS A 177 1.47 5.24 -15.76
CA CYS A 177 2.84 4.76 -15.65
C CYS A 177 3.67 5.05 -16.90
N ASP A 178 4.95 5.31 -16.70
CA ASP A 178 5.97 5.35 -17.75
C ASP A 178 6.59 3.97 -17.95
N ILE A 179 6.69 3.16 -16.89
CA ILE A 179 7.16 1.78 -16.93
C ILE A 179 6.24 0.83 -16.17
N ALA A 180 6.23 -0.43 -16.57
CA ALA A 180 5.60 -1.53 -15.86
C ALA A 180 6.61 -2.64 -15.59
N VAL A 181 6.69 -3.12 -14.34
CA VAL A 181 7.38 -4.37 -14.00
C VAL A 181 6.38 -5.50 -14.18
N VAL A 182 6.53 -6.28 -15.25
CA VAL A 182 5.58 -7.30 -15.69
C VAL A 182 6.14 -8.69 -15.42
N TRP A 183 5.38 -9.52 -14.73
CA TRP A 183 5.71 -10.93 -14.52
C TRP A 183 5.00 -11.79 -15.55
N ALA A 184 5.77 -12.60 -16.26
CA ALA A 184 5.29 -13.46 -17.34
C ALA A 184 6.06 -14.79 -17.35
N LYS A 185 5.46 -15.82 -17.95
CA LYS A 185 6.10 -17.12 -18.16
C LYS A 185 7.02 -17.08 -19.37
N ASN A 186 8.25 -17.58 -19.21
CA ASN A 186 9.14 -17.86 -20.34
C ASN A 186 8.75 -19.17 -21.05
N GLU A 187 9.51 -19.56 -22.07
CA GLU A 187 9.27 -20.79 -22.85
C GLU A 187 9.39 -22.09 -22.03
N GLU A 188 10.06 -22.06 -20.89
CA GLU A 188 10.15 -23.18 -19.94
C GLU A 188 9.00 -23.17 -18.90
N GLY A 189 8.06 -22.23 -19.01
CA GLY A 189 6.97 -22.04 -18.05
C GLY A 189 7.40 -21.38 -16.73
N LYS A 190 8.64 -20.88 -16.63
CA LYS A 190 9.14 -20.20 -15.42
C LYS A 190 8.76 -18.73 -15.45
N VAL A 191 8.30 -18.23 -14.31
CA VAL A 191 7.95 -16.81 -14.14
C VAL A 191 9.22 -15.95 -14.05
N GLN A 192 9.30 -14.89 -14.84
CA GLN A 192 10.38 -13.89 -14.81
C GLN A 192 9.81 -12.47 -14.95
N GLY A 193 10.57 -11.47 -14.51
CA GLY A 193 10.17 -10.07 -14.55
C GLY A 193 10.78 -9.34 -15.75
N LEU A 194 9.97 -8.54 -16.44
CA LEU A 194 10.35 -7.68 -17.57
C LEU A 194 9.99 -6.23 -17.23
N ILE A 195 10.85 -5.28 -17.58
CA ILE A 195 10.53 -3.85 -17.54
C ILE A 195 9.97 -3.46 -18.91
N VAL A 196 8.70 -3.07 -18.97
CA VAL A 196 8.02 -2.66 -20.21
C VAL A 196 7.79 -1.16 -20.16
N GLU A 197 8.22 -0.42 -21.19
CA GLU A 197 8.11 1.04 -21.24
C GLU A 197 6.85 1.45 -22.02
N ARG A 198 6.12 2.45 -21.52
CA ARG A 198 4.96 3.01 -22.22
C ARG A 198 5.40 3.63 -23.54
N GLY A 199 4.64 3.37 -24.60
CA GLY A 199 4.96 3.79 -25.97
C GLY A 199 5.60 2.69 -26.81
N MET A 200 5.98 1.55 -26.22
CA MET A 200 6.29 0.34 -26.99
C MET A 200 5.06 -0.09 -27.82
N GLU A 201 5.28 -0.45 -29.08
CA GLU A 201 4.23 -0.94 -29.98
C GLU A 201 3.54 -2.18 -29.39
N GLY A 202 2.21 -2.22 -29.45
CA GLY A 202 1.41 -3.33 -28.90
C GLY A 202 1.12 -3.25 -27.40
N PHE A 203 1.67 -2.26 -26.66
CA PHE A 203 1.43 -2.08 -25.23
C PHE A 203 0.42 -0.95 -24.96
N THR A 204 -0.70 -1.28 -24.30
CA THR A 204 -1.74 -0.29 -23.92
C THR A 204 -2.13 -0.40 -22.45
N THR A 205 -2.66 0.71 -21.89
CA THR A 205 -2.99 0.83 -20.46
C THR A 205 -4.39 1.43 -20.20
N PRO A 206 -5.48 0.73 -20.56
CA PRO A 206 -6.83 1.25 -20.39
C PRO A 206 -7.19 1.41 -18.90
N GLU A 207 -7.95 2.46 -18.58
CA GLU A 207 -8.38 2.76 -17.21
C GLU A 207 -9.64 1.96 -16.82
N THR A 208 -9.68 1.46 -15.58
CA THR A 208 -10.87 0.86 -14.98
C THR A 208 -11.75 1.93 -14.33
N HIS A 209 -12.99 2.06 -14.80
CA HIS A 209 -13.93 3.06 -14.32
C HIS A 209 -14.92 2.51 -13.28
N ASN A 210 -15.73 3.39 -12.68
CA ASN A 210 -16.84 3.04 -11.77
C ASN A 210 -16.45 2.25 -10.50
N LYS A 211 -15.21 2.39 -10.03
CA LYS A 211 -14.77 1.81 -8.76
C LYS A 211 -15.49 2.43 -7.56
N TRP A 212 -15.92 1.61 -6.61
CA TRP A 212 -16.46 2.08 -5.33
C TRP A 212 -15.38 2.31 -4.26
N SER A 213 -14.18 1.78 -4.49
CA SER A 213 -13.07 1.76 -3.55
C SER A 213 -11.81 2.30 -4.22
N LEU A 214 -10.93 2.96 -3.46
CA LEU A 214 -9.71 3.62 -3.95
C LEU A 214 -10.01 4.54 -5.12
N ARG A 215 -11.02 5.39 -4.96
CA ARG A 215 -11.56 6.26 -6.01
C ARG A 215 -10.59 7.38 -6.40
N ALA A 216 -9.73 7.79 -5.47
CA ALA A 216 -8.65 8.75 -5.72
C ALA A 216 -7.39 8.09 -6.32
N SER A 217 -7.46 6.82 -6.73
CA SER A 217 -6.35 6.08 -7.34
C SER A 217 -6.70 5.63 -8.76
N LYS A 218 -5.78 5.87 -9.68
CA LYS A 218 -5.83 5.35 -11.05
C LYS A 218 -5.47 3.86 -11.07
N THR A 219 -6.40 3.05 -11.54
CA THR A 219 -6.25 1.61 -11.71
C THR A 219 -6.69 1.26 -13.12
N GLY A 220 -6.03 0.30 -13.74
CA GLY A 220 -6.31 -0.09 -15.11
C GLY A 220 -5.76 -1.46 -15.42
N GLU A 221 -5.53 -1.68 -16.70
CA GLU A 221 -4.97 -2.91 -17.24
C GLU A 221 -3.60 -2.64 -17.85
N LEU A 222 -2.85 -3.72 -18.07
CA LEU A 222 -1.68 -3.71 -18.96
C LEU A 222 -1.96 -4.76 -20.04
N VAL A 223 -2.12 -4.34 -21.28
CA VAL A 223 -2.43 -5.23 -22.40
C VAL A 223 -1.24 -5.29 -23.35
N PHE A 224 -0.79 -6.50 -23.65
CA PHE A 224 0.38 -6.77 -24.49
C PHE A 224 -0.02 -7.60 -25.70
N ASN A 225 0.14 -7.04 -26.89
CA ASN A 225 -0.06 -7.71 -28.16
C ASN A 225 1.23 -7.63 -28.99
N ASP A 226 1.98 -8.73 -29.02
CA ASP A 226 3.27 -8.84 -29.73
C ASP A 226 4.26 -7.72 -29.38
N VAL A 227 4.37 -7.39 -28.08
CA VAL A 227 5.24 -6.32 -27.59
C VAL A 227 6.69 -6.76 -27.66
N LYS A 228 7.52 -6.00 -28.38
CA LYS A 228 8.96 -6.25 -28.50
C LYS A 228 9.71 -5.61 -27.34
N VAL A 229 10.10 -6.42 -26.36
CA VAL A 229 10.84 -5.98 -25.16
C VAL A 229 12.34 -6.22 -25.36
N PRO A 230 13.21 -5.20 -25.25
CA PRO A 230 14.66 -5.38 -25.36
C PRO A 230 15.22 -6.38 -24.35
N LYS A 231 16.32 -7.06 -24.70
CA LYS A 231 16.94 -8.10 -23.87
C LYS A 231 17.37 -7.58 -22.50
N GLU A 232 17.91 -6.36 -22.48
CA GLU A 232 18.36 -5.65 -21.29
C GLU A 232 17.23 -5.26 -20.33
N ASN A 233 15.96 -5.42 -20.71
CA ASN A 233 14.81 -5.13 -19.86
C ASN A 233 14.33 -6.34 -19.04
N LEU A 234 14.91 -7.53 -19.24
CA LEU A 234 14.67 -8.67 -18.34
C LEU A 234 15.37 -8.43 -17.00
N LEU A 235 14.71 -8.73 -15.87
CA LEU A 235 15.33 -8.71 -14.55
C LEU A 235 16.19 -9.98 -14.37
N PRO A 236 17.55 -9.88 -14.37
CA PRO A 236 18.41 -11.06 -14.41
C PRO A 236 18.52 -11.80 -13.06
N GLY A 237 18.28 -11.11 -11.94
CA GLY A 237 18.58 -11.60 -10.59
C GLY A 237 17.54 -12.54 -9.98
N VAL A 238 16.47 -12.90 -10.71
CA VAL A 238 15.42 -13.78 -10.17
C VAL A 238 14.69 -14.59 -11.22
N THR A 239 14.30 -15.80 -10.83
CA THR A 239 13.40 -16.69 -11.58
C THR A 239 12.39 -17.34 -10.64
N GLY A 240 11.23 -17.71 -11.19
CA GLY A 240 10.12 -18.31 -10.46
C GLY A 240 9.33 -17.32 -9.58
N LEU A 241 8.32 -17.85 -8.89
CA LEU A 241 7.40 -17.06 -8.07
C LEU A 241 8.05 -16.36 -6.87
N LYS A 242 9.30 -16.72 -6.50
CA LYS A 242 10.05 -16.03 -5.45
C LYS A 242 10.17 -14.52 -5.72
N GLY A 243 10.38 -14.14 -6.98
CA GLY A 243 10.48 -12.74 -7.41
C GLY A 243 9.25 -11.92 -7.05
N PRO A 244 8.08 -12.17 -7.68
CA PRO A 244 6.88 -11.40 -7.40
C PRO A 244 6.44 -11.52 -5.93
N LEU A 245 6.50 -12.71 -5.32
CA LEU A 245 6.07 -12.91 -3.94
C LEU A 245 6.93 -12.12 -2.93
N SER A 246 8.22 -11.93 -3.19
CA SER A 246 9.08 -11.08 -2.36
C SER A 246 8.68 -9.59 -2.45
N CYS A 247 8.27 -9.13 -3.63
CA CYS A 247 7.74 -7.78 -3.84
C CYS A 247 6.44 -7.59 -3.05
N LEU A 248 5.52 -8.55 -3.13
CA LEU A 248 4.27 -8.52 -2.34
C LEU A 248 4.58 -8.49 -0.84
N ASN A 249 5.57 -9.25 -0.35
CA ASN A 249 5.95 -9.19 1.07
C ASN A 249 6.51 -7.81 1.49
N SER A 250 7.19 -7.10 0.57
CA SER A 250 7.58 -5.71 0.80
C SER A 250 6.35 -4.79 0.91
N ALA A 251 5.41 -4.91 -0.03
CA ALA A 251 4.18 -4.11 -0.05
C ALA A 251 3.26 -4.39 1.15
N ARG A 252 3.03 -5.66 1.47
CA ARG A 252 2.21 -6.12 2.62
C ARG A 252 2.72 -5.59 3.95
N TYR A 253 4.04 -5.51 4.11
CA TYR A 253 4.64 -4.88 5.29
C TYR A 253 4.23 -3.41 5.39
N GLY A 254 4.38 -2.63 4.32
CA GLY A 254 3.95 -1.23 4.28
C GLY A 254 2.44 -1.07 4.54
N ILE A 255 1.60 -1.94 3.95
CA ILE A 255 0.15 -1.96 4.17
C ILE A 255 -0.20 -2.23 5.64
N SER A 256 0.50 -3.14 6.30
CA SER A 256 0.23 -3.47 7.71
C SER A 256 0.39 -2.27 8.66
N TRP A 257 1.30 -1.34 8.32
CA TRP A 257 1.45 -0.06 8.99
C TRP A 257 0.43 0.97 8.50
N GLY A 258 0.27 1.07 7.18
CA GLY A 258 -0.61 2.03 6.52
C GLY A 258 -2.02 2.07 7.13
N VAL A 259 -2.68 0.93 7.20
CA VAL A 259 -4.08 0.85 7.65
C VAL A 259 -4.30 1.28 9.10
N ILE A 260 -3.25 1.30 9.92
CA ILE A 260 -3.30 1.89 11.26
C ILE A 260 -3.60 3.39 11.15
N GLY A 261 -3.05 4.08 10.16
CA GLY A 261 -3.33 5.48 9.86
C GLY A 261 -4.81 5.75 9.57
N ALA A 262 -5.42 4.97 8.68
CA ALA A 262 -6.85 5.07 8.38
C ALA A 262 -7.73 4.81 9.63
N ALA A 263 -7.34 3.82 10.44
CA ALA A 263 -8.01 3.54 11.72
C ALA A 263 -7.89 4.71 12.70
N ILE A 264 -6.70 5.33 12.80
CA ILE A 264 -6.44 6.50 13.65
C ILE A 264 -7.27 7.69 13.20
N ASP A 265 -7.36 7.97 11.90
CA ASP A 265 -8.16 9.08 11.37
C ASP A 265 -9.64 8.93 11.72
N CYS A 266 -10.20 7.73 11.51
CA CYS A 266 -11.57 7.41 11.89
C CYS A 266 -11.79 7.51 13.41
N TYR A 267 -10.85 6.99 14.20
CA TYR A 267 -10.92 7.03 15.66
C TYR A 267 -10.88 8.46 16.19
N CYS A 268 -9.90 9.27 15.79
CA CYS A 268 -9.75 10.65 16.25
C CYS A 268 -10.98 11.49 15.87
N THR A 269 -11.49 11.33 14.65
CA THR A 269 -12.72 11.98 14.20
C THR A 269 -13.92 11.59 15.08
N ALA A 270 -14.09 10.30 15.37
CA ALA A 270 -15.18 9.83 16.22
C ALA A 270 -15.07 10.31 17.66
N VAL A 271 -13.85 10.33 18.24
CA VAL A 271 -13.62 10.89 19.58
C VAL A 271 -13.98 12.37 19.61
N GLN A 272 -13.51 13.16 18.63
CA GLN A 272 -13.81 14.60 18.55
C GLN A 272 -15.31 14.83 18.48
N TYR A 273 -15.97 14.20 17.52
CA TYR A 273 -17.41 14.33 17.33
C TYR A 273 -18.18 13.91 18.59
N SER A 274 -17.72 12.86 19.28
CA SER A 274 -18.39 12.39 20.50
C SER A 274 -18.33 13.38 21.66
N LYS A 275 -17.26 14.18 21.75
CA LYS A 275 -17.07 15.21 22.78
C LYS A 275 -17.89 16.46 22.48
N GLU A 276 -18.08 16.80 21.21
CA GLU A 276 -18.76 18.03 20.79
C GLU A 276 -20.26 17.84 20.62
N ARG A 277 -20.70 16.77 19.96
CA ARG A 277 -22.11 16.51 19.67
C ARG A 277 -22.87 16.23 20.97
N LYS A 278 -23.95 16.98 21.20
CA LYS A 278 -24.85 16.78 22.35
C LYS A 278 -26.16 16.11 21.93
N GLN A 279 -26.62 15.16 22.74
CA GLN A 279 -27.96 14.56 22.70
C GLN A 279 -28.42 14.30 24.14
N PHE A 280 -29.73 14.43 24.37
CA PHE A 280 -30.34 14.34 25.70
C PHE A 280 -29.58 15.18 26.75
N GLY A 281 -29.21 16.42 26.38
CA GLY A 281 -28.60 17.40 27.29
C GLY A 281 -27.10 17.27 27.58
N LYS A 282 -26.39 16.27 27.04
CA LYS A 282 -24.95 16.06 27.31
C LYS A 282 -24.18 15.53 26.09
N PRO A 283 -22.83 15.59 26.07
CA PRO A 283 -22.02 15.02 24.99
C PRO A 283 -22.31 13.54 24.76
N ILE A 284 -22.35 13.08 23.51
CA ILE A 284 -22.64 11.67 23.21
C ILE A 284 -21.54 10.73 23.72
N GLY A 285 -20.30 11.21 23.85
CA GLY A 285 -19.19 10.48 24.46
C GLY A 285 -19.38 10.18 25.96
N SER A 286 -20.46 10.65 26.59
CA SER A 286 -20.82 10.32 27.98
C SER A 286 -21.72 9.08 28.11
N TYR A 287 -22.16 8.46 27.01
CA TYR A 287 -22.98 7.24 27.04
C TYR A 287 -22.10 5.99 26.99
N GLN A 288 -22.47 4.98 27.78
CA GLN A 288 -21.72 3.72 27.91
C GLN A 288 -21.43 3.05 26.56
N LEU A 289 -22.42 2.98 25.67
CA LEU A 289 -22.25 2.35 24.36
C LEU A 289 -21.26 3.10 23.45
N GLN A 290 -21.17 4.43 23.59
CA GLN A 290 -20.20 5.22 22.83
C GLN A 290 -18.79 5.02 23.39
N GLN A 291 -18.63 5.06 24.72
CA GLN A 291 -17.34 4.80 25.36
C GLN A 291 -16.82 3.38 25.12
N LYS A 292 -17.71 2.37 25.11
CA LYS A 292 -17.36 0.99 24.79
C LYS A 292 -16.69 0.90 23.42
N LYS A 293 -17.32 1.44 22.37
CA LYS A 293 -16.76 1.44 21.01
C LYS A 293 -15.39 2.12 20.96
N LEU A 294 -15.27 3.31 21.54
CA LEU A 294 -14.01 4.06 21.55
C LEU A 294 -12.90 3.31 22.31
N ALA A 295 -13.22 2.64 23.42
CA ALA A 295 -12.26 1.83 24.16
C ALA A 295 -11.78 0.62 23.36
N GLU A 296 -12.70 -0.10 22.70
CA GLU A 296 -12.37 -1.23 21.82
C GLU A 296 -11.47 -0.81 20.65
N PHE A 297 -11.78 0.33 20.00
CA PHE A 297 -10.95 0.85 18.91
C PHE A 297 -9.53 1.18 19.37
N LEU A 298 -9.39 1.84 20.53
CA LEU A 298 -8.09 2.20 21.08
C LEU A 298 -7.24 0.95 21.39
N THR A 299 -7.86 -0.10 21.94
CA THR A 299 -7.19 -1.38 22.18
C THR A 299 -6.67 -2.00 20.88
N GLU A 300 -7.50 -2.04 19.84
CA GLU A 300 -7.11 -2.64 18.55
C GLU A 300 -6.03 -1.84 17.83
N ILE A 301 -6.09 -0.50 17.86
CA ILE A 301 -5.04 0.37 17.31
C ILE A 301 -3.72 0.15 18.05
N THR A 302 -3.75 0.13 19.38
CA THR A 302 -2.55 -0.10 20.22
C THR A 302 -1.91 -1.45 19.91
N LYS A 303 -2.72 -2.51 19.80
CA LYS A 303 -2.26 -3.85 19.42
C LYS A 303 -1.63 -3.87 18.03
N ALA A 304 -2.26 -3.21 17.05
CA ALA A 304 -1.75 -3.14 15.69
C ALA A 304 -0.41 -2.40 15.61
N GLN A 305 -0.25 -1.30 16.35
CA GLN A 305 1.00 -0.54 16.40
C GLN A 305 2.15 -1.38 16.99
N LEU A 306 1.93 -2.11 18.09
CA LEU A 306 2.94 -2.99 18.69
C LEU A 306 3.31 -4.16 17.78
N LEU A 307 2.31 -4.77 17.13
CA LEU A 307 2.53 -5.86 16.16
C LEU A 307 3.44 -5.39 15.01
N CYS A 308 3.15 -4.21 14.46
CA CYS A 308 3.93 -3.61 13.39
C CYS A 308 5.33 -3.17 13.83
N LEU A 309 5.47 -2.59 15.02
CA LEU A 309 6.78 -2.20 15.57
C LEU A 309 7.69 -3.43 15.71
N GLN A 310 7.19 -4.51 16.30
CA GLN A 310 7.96 -5.75 16.42
C GLN A 310 8.31 -6.34 15.05
N LEU A 311 7.36 -6.35 14.11
CA LEU A 311 7.62 -6.80 12.75
C LEU A 311 8.68 -5.94 12.04
N GLY A 312 8.66 -4.61 12.25
CA GLY A 312 9.66 -3.68 11.74
C GLY A 312 11.05 -3.96 12.29
N THR A 313 11.16 -4.20 13.59
CA THR A 313 12.42 -4.65 14.23
C THR A 313 12.93 -5.95 13.62
N LEU A 314 12.05 -6.93 13.40
CA LEU A 314 12.44 -8.18 12.73
C LEU A 314 12.89 -7.94 11.29
N LYS A 315 12.24 -7.04 10.55
CA LYS A 315 12.58 -6.73 9.16
C LYS A 315 13.91 -6.00 9.04
N ASN A 316 14.18 -5.02 9.90
CA ASN A 316 15.49 -4.34 10.02
C ASN A 316 16.62 -5.35 10.32
N ASN A 317 16.33 -6.40 11.08
CA ASN A 317 17.28 -7.47 11.40
C ASN A 317 17.28 -8.64 10.40
N HIS A 318 16.58 -8.53 9.25
CA HIS A 318 16.43 -9.58 8.25
C HIS A 318 15.88 -10.91 8.79
N LYS A 319 15.04 -10.87 9.83
CA LYS A 319 14.43 -12.02 10.51
C LYS A 319 12.92 -12.17 10.29
N ALA A 320 12.29 -11.19 9.63
CA ALA A 320 10.85 -11.25 9.36
C ALA A 320 10.52 -12.33 8.30
N THR A 321 9.56 -13.20 8.61
CA THR A 321 9.11 -14.25 7.68
C THR A 321 7.89 -13.81 6.87
N PRO A 322 7.63 -14.41 5.69
CA PRO A 322 6.39 -14.17 4.93
C PRO A 322 5.10 -14.43 5.73
N ALA A 323 5.12 -15.42 6.62
CA ALA A 323 3.97 -15.75 7.48
C ALA A 323 3.71 -14.67 8.55
N GLN A 324 4.77 -14.11 9.16
CA GLN A 324 4.65 -12.98 10.09
C GLN A 324 4.10 -11.72 9.40
N ILE A 325 4.57 -11.44 8.17
CA ILE A 325 4.06 -10.32 7.36
C ILE A 325 2.58 -10.54 7.01
N SER A 326 2.21 -11.78 6.64
CA SER A 326 0.82 -12.16 6.34
C SER A 326 -0.10 -11.95 7.54
N MET A 327 0.34 -12.37 8.73
CA MET A 327 -0.40 -12.16 9.98
C MET A 327 -0.65 -10.67 10.24
N ALA A 328 0.39 -9.83 10.14
CA ALA A 328 0.28 -8.41 10.39
C ALA A 328 -0.65 -7.71 9.40
N LYS A 329 -0.50 -7.95 8.08
CA LYS A 329 -1.39 -7.41 7.05
C LYS A 329 -2.83 -7.84 7.31
N ARG A 330 -3.07 -9.15 7.46
CA ARG A 330 -4.41 -9.70 7.65
C ARG A 330 -5.11 -9.14 8.89
N ASN A 331 -4.41 -9.08 10.01
CA ASN A 331 -4.94 -8.53 11.26
C ASN A 331 -5.24 -7.04 11.12
N ASN A 332 -4.25 -6.25 10.75
CA ASN A 332 -4.37 -4.79 10.82
C ASN A 332 -5.36 -4.24 9.79
N VAL A 333 -5.48 -4.88 8.62
CA VAL A 333 -6.50 -4.47 7.64
C VAL A 333 -7.90 -4.79 8.16
N LYS A 334 -8.09 -5.94 8.83
CA LYS A 334 -9.38 -6.32 9.42
C LYS A 334 -9.81 -5.37 10.55
N ILE A 335 -8.89 -5.01 11.46
CA ILE A 335 -9.23 -4.09 12.55
C ILE A 335 -9.52 -2.69 12.01
N ALA A 336 -8.79 -2.24 10.99
CA ALA A 336 -9.00 -0.92 10.40
C ALA A 336 -10.38 -0.80 9.74
N ILE A 337 -10.80 -1.81 8.96
CA ILE A 337 -12.10 -1.77 8.29
C ILE A 337 -13.26 -1.83 9.30
N ASP A 338 -13.11 -2.60 10.38
CA ASP A 338 -14.10 -2.66 11.45
C ASP A 338 -14.21 -1.30 12.16
N ILE A 339 -13.09 -0.67 12.50
CA ILE A 339 -13.06 0.67 13.10
C ILE A 339 -13.70 1.69 12.17
N ALA A 340 -13.39 1.70 10.88
CA ALA A 340 -13.99 2.62 9.92
C ALA A 340 -15.53 2.46 9.83
N ARG A 341 -16.02 1.22 9.77
CA ARG A 341 -17.47 0.91 9.72
C ARG A 341 -18.19 1.23 11.02
N GLU A 342 -17.59 0.93 12.17
CA GLU A 342 -18.22 1.12 13.48
C GLU A 342 -18.17 2.58 13.95
N SER A 343 -17.07 3.29 13.68
CA SER A 343 -16.93 4.72 13.98
C SER A 343 -17.92 5.57 13.18
N ARG A 344 -18.25 5.16 11.94
CA ARG A 344 -19.32 5.80 11.14
C ARG A 344 -20.66 5.87 11.89
N GLN A 345 -20.98 4.87 12.70
CA GLN A 345 -22.23 4.84 13.48
C GLN A 345 -22.23 5.86 14.63
N ILE A 346 -21.06 6.21 15.18
CA ILE A 346 -20.93 7.22 16.25
C ILE A 346 -21.39 8.60 15.75
N LEU A 347 -21.16 8.90 14.46
CA LEU A 347 -21.60 10.13 13.82
C LEU A 347 -23.05 10.10 13.32
N GLY A 348 -23.70 8.93 13.33
CA GLY A 348 -25.07 8.75 12.86
C GLY A 348 -25.24 9.20 11.40
N GLY A 349 -26.15 10.17 11.19
CA GLY A 349 -26.41 10.76 9.88
C GLY A 349 -25.20 11.50 9.30
N MET A 350 -24.39 12.17 10.12
CA MET A 350 -23.19 12.87 9.62
C MET A 350 -22.12 11.91 9.10
N GLY A 351 -22.14 10.65 9.56
CA GLY A 351 -21.19 9.63 9.13
C GLY A 351 -21.34 9.18 7.67
N ILE A 352 -22.38 9.63 6.94
CA ILE A 352 -22.50 9.39 5.48
C ILE A 352 -22.05 10.55 4.61
N MET A 353 -21.70 11.68 5.22
CA MET A 353 -21.31 12.86 4.47
C MET A 353 -19.87 12.70 4.00
N GLY A 354 -19.59 13.16 2.79
CA GLY A 354 -18.22 13.13 2.22
C GLY A 354 -17.23 14.03 2.95
N GLU A 355 -17.69 14.90 3.85
CA GLU A 355 -16.89 15.76 4.73
C GLU A 355 -16.22 14.99 5.87
N PHE A 356 -16.65 13.75 6.13
CA PHE A 356 -16.07 12.90 7.16
C PHE A 356 -15.41 11.66 6.55
N PRO A 357 -14.29 11.21 7.10
CA PRO A 357 -13.44 10.23 6.43
C PRO A 357 -14.01 8.79 6.49
N MET A 358 -14.96 8.50 7.38
CA MET A 358 -15.33 7.12 7.71
C MET A 358 -15.83 6.30 6.50
N MET A 359 -16.76 6.83 5.70
CA MET A 359 -17.24 6.08 4.52
C MET A 359 -16.18 5.98 3.43
N ARG A 360 -15.33 7.01 3.26
CA ARG A 360 -14.20 6.97 2.33
C ARG A 360 -13.20 5.89 2.73
N HIS A 361 -12.74 5.89 3.98
CA HIS A 361 -11.83 4.86 4.50
C HIS A 361 -12.46 3.47 4.49
N ALA A 362 -13.73 3.32 4.92
CA ALA A 362 -14.40 2.03 4.90
C ALA A 362 -14.46 1.46 3.48
N ALA A 363 -14.86 2.27 2.49
CA ALA A 363 -14.89 1.85 1.09
C ALA A 363 -13.49 1.53 0.57
N ASN A 364 -12.49 2.37 0.85
CA ASN A 364 -11.09 2.14 0.46
C ASN A 364 -10.54 0.82 1.01
N LEU A 365 -10.81 0.53 2.29
CA LEU A 365 -10.32 -0.66 2.97
C LEU A 365 -10.93 -1.96 2.41
N GLU A 366 -12.04 -1.92 1.67
CA GLU A 366 -12.55 -3.07 0.91
C GLU A 366 -11.58 -3.52 -0.20
N SER A 367 -10.87 -2.58 -0.84
CA SER A 367 -9.79 -2.96 -1.76
C SER A 367 -8.59 -3.48 -1.00
N VAL A 368 -8.23 -2.83 0.12
CA VAL A 368 -7.03 -3.18 0.89
C VAL A 368 -7.13 -4.57 1.53
N ILE A 369 -8.32 -5.00 1.94
CA ILE A 369 -8.55 -6.35 2.46
C ILE A 369 -8.46 -7.42 1.38
N THR A 370 -8.68 -7.03 0.12
CA THR A 370 -8.76 -7.93 -1.04
C THR A 370 -7.40 -8.10 -1.74
N TYR A 371 -6.74 -7.00 -2.12
CA TYR A 371 -5.49 -7.09 -2.87
C TYR A 371 -4.33 -7.60 -2.02
N GLU A 372 -3.19 -7.85 -2.65
CA GLU A 372 -1.95 -8.25 -1.97
C GLU A 372 -2.15 -9.52 -1.12
N GLY A 373 -3.06 -10.41 -1.53
CA GLY A 373 -3.52 -11.57 -0.76
C GLY A 373 -4.78 -11.25 0.05
N THR A 374 -5.84 -12.02 -0.17
CA THR A 374 -7.10 -11.84 0.56
C THR A 374 -6.93 -12.20 2.04
N HIS A 375 -7.92 -11.82 2.87
CA HIS A 375 -7.97 -12.20 4.28
C HIS A 375 -7.80 -13.72 4.48
N ASP A 376 -8.45 -14.52 3.66
CA ASP A 376 -8.47 -15.98 3.78
C ASP A 376 -7.16 -16.62 3.30
N ILE A 377 -6.57 -16.11 2.22
CA ILE A 377 -5.25 -16.56 1.75
C ILE A 377 -4.19 -16.34 2.84
N HIS A 378 -4.23 -15.22 3.56
CA HIS A 378 -3.30 -15.00 4.66
C HIS A 378 -3.54 -15.92 5.86
N LEU A 379 -4.79 -16.30 6.15
CA LEU A 379 -5.10 -17.31 7.15
C LEU A 379 -4.51 -18.67 6.76
N LEU A 380 -4.61 -19.06 5.48
CA LEU A 380 -4.02 -20.29 4.95
C LEU A 380 -2.50 -20.27 5.00
N ILE A 381 -1.86 -19.13 4.70
CA ILE A 381 -0.40 -18.96 4.87
C ILE A 381 0.01 -19.20 6.32
N THR A 382 -0.67 -18.56 7.28
CA THR A 382 -0.35 -18.76 8.70
C THR A 382 -0.69 -20.17 9.18
N GLY A 383 -1.77 -20.77 8.67
CA GLY A 383 -2.13 -22.17 8.97
C GLY A 383 -1.08 -23.16 8.49
N LEU A 384 -0.55 -22.97 7.27
CA LEU A 384 0.57 -23.75 6.74
C LEU A 384 1.83 -23.57 7.61
N ASP A 385 2.16 -22.34 8.02
CA ASP A 385 3.33 -22.06 8.87
C ASP A 385 3.25 -22.75 10.24
N ILE A 386 2.06 -22.81 10.84
CA ILE A 386 1.83 -23.45 12.15
C ILE A 386 1.85 -24.98 12.04
N THR A 387 1.23 -25.54 10.99
CA THR A 387 0.94 -26.98 10.93
C THR A 387 1.90 -27.77 10.04
N GLY A 388 2.58 -27.11 9.11
CA GLY A 388 3.36 -27.75 8.04
C GLY A 388 2.51 -28.43 6.95
N ILE A 389 1.18 -28.27 6.97
CA ILE A 389 0.25 -28.93 6.06
C ILE A 389 -0.41 -27.89 5.14
N ASN A 390 -0.32 -28.12 3.82
CA ASN A 390 -0.91 -27.25 2.81
C ASN A 390 -2.43 -27.42 2.74
N ALA A 391 -3.17 -26.32 2.79
CA ALA A 391 -4.63 -26.26 2.71
C ALA A 391 -5.14 -25.14 1.77
N PHE A 392 -4.34 -24.78 0.76
CA PHE A 392 -4.65 -23.70 -0.20
C PHE A 392 -5.80 -24.04 -1.15
#